data_AF-A0A7W6AEV2-F1
#
_entry.id   AF-A0A7W6AEV2-F1
#
_cell.length_a   1.000
_cell.length_b   1.000
_cell.length_c   1.000
_cell.angle_alpha   90.00
_cell.angle_beta   90.00
_cell.angle_gamma   90.00
#
_symmetry.space_group_name_H-M   'P 1'
#
loop_
_entity.id
_entity.type
_entity.pdbx_description
1 polymer ?
#
loop_
_entity_poly.entity_id
_entity_poly.type
_entity_poly.pdbx_seq_one_letter_code
_entity_poly.pdbx_strand_id
1 'polypeptide(L)'
;MSRPDGRVDPKGRTWTALSGGDTGGAAAPRRRAAPVSGRQPPVASTSPGATRAANAQGNLSGAAWWHANQARYPNSQSVDDLESPFREKAKRFIAALRAAGANVRVSATRRNRIRAHLMHYSWRVAKGQIAPTDVSAIDGCDIQWDHGDLTKSRAAAAEMVRLFHIVFKPSLTSNHIAGTAIDMTISFSGTITVADGSGKSVRVGSVAALNPVGASYGVLKLASDPPHWSANGH
;
A
#
# COMPACT_ATOMS: atom_id res chain seq x y z
N MET A 1 -10.49 -9.45 -12.62
CA MET A 1 -9.34 -9.59 -11.70
C MET A 1 -9.11 -8.25 -11.01
N SER A 2 -9.52 -8.13 -9.75
CA SER A 2 -9.38 -6.91 -8.95
C SER A 2 -7.90 -6.72 -8.56
N ARG A 3 -7.30 -5.57 -8.92
CA ARG A 3 -5.90 -5.26 -8.61
C ARG A 3 -5.78 -4.72 -7.18
N PRO A 4 -4.72 -5.06 -6.40
CA PRO A 4 -4.76 -5.01 -4.94
C PRO A 4 -4.40 -3.66 -4.30
N ASP A 5 -4.21 -2.58 -5.07
CA ASP A 5 -3.45 -1.43 -4.56
C ASP A 5 -3.99 -0.05 -4.91
N GLY A 6 -5.19 0.07 -5.48
CA GLY A 6 -6.07 1.22 -5.26
C GLY A 6 -5.50 2.62 -5.53
N ARG A 7 -4.44 2.79 -6.33
CA ARG A 7 -3.89 4.11 -6.64
C ARG A 7 -4.10 4.46 -8.11
N VAL A 8 -4.83 5.54 -8.33
CA VAL A 8 -4.89 6.31 -9.58
C VAL A 8 -3.85 7.42 -9.46
N ASP A 9 -3.07 7.66 -10.51
CA ASP A 9 -2.11 8.76 -10.53
C ASP A 9 -2.83 10.13 -10.50
N PRO A 10 -2.15 11.24 -10.17
CA PRO A 10 -2.76 12.58 -10.15
C PRO A 10 -3.30 13.06 -11.51
N LYS A 11 -3.11 12.28 -12.59
CA LYS A 11 -3.50 12.63 -13.97
C LYS A 11 -4.62 11.73 -14.52
N GLY A 12 -5.18 10.84 -13.69
CA GLY A 12 -6.35 10.03 -14.06
C GLY A 12 -6.09 8.98 -15.15
N ARG A 13 -4.83 8.58 -15.40
CA ARG A 13 -4.53 7.62 -16.47
C ARG A 13 -4.80 6.17 -16.05
N THR A 14 -5.43 5.42 -16.94
CA THR A 14 -5.62 3.97 -16.79
C THR A 14 -4.35 3.22 -17.19
N TRP A 15 -4.12 2.07 -16.57
CA TRP A 15 -2.91 1.24 -16.77
C TRP A 15 -2.60 0.90 -18.23
N THR A 16 -3.62 0.74 -19.08
CA THR A 16 -3.44 0.40 -20.51
C THR A 16 -2.61 1.46 -21.24
N ALA A 17 -2.66 2.72 -20.81
CA ALA A 17 -1.92 3.83 -21.42
C ALA A 17 -0.46 3.94 -20.97
N LEU A 18 -0.02 3.16 -19.97
CA LEU A 18 1.35 3.19 -19.43
C LEU A 18 2.18 1.96 -19.83
N SER A 19 1.54 0.91 -20.35
CA SER A 19 2.19 -0.36 -20.70
C SER A 19 2.51 -0.53 -22.20
N GLY A 20 2.09 0.41 -23.05
CA GLY A 20 2.40 0.41 -24.48
C GLY A 20 3.50 1.41 -24.81
N GLY A 21 4.75 0.96 -24.85
CA GLY A 21 5.88 1.80 -25.26
C GLY A 21 7.20 1.04 -25.29
N ASP A 22 7.51 0.49 -26.47
CA ASP A 22 8.82 0.11 -27.03
C ASP A 22 9.61 -1.07 -26.45
N THR A 23 9.43 -2.23 -27.10
CA THR A 23 10.41 -3.31 -27.21
C THR A 23 11.23 -3.18 -28.50
N GLY A 24 12.52 -2.92 -28.38
CA GLY A 24 13.56 -3.24 -29.37
C GLY A 24 14.88 -3.37 -28.59
N GLY A 25 15.72 -4.40 -28.68
CA GLY A 25 15.95 -5.42 -29.71
C GLY A 25 17.43 -5.34 -30.10
N ALA A 26 18.24 -6.35 -29.71
CA ALA A 26 19.61 -6.73 -30.15
C ALA A 26 20.53 -7.05 -28.94
N ALA A 27 21.56 -7.91 -28.96
CA ALA A 27 21.98 -9.08 -29.73
C ALA A 27 23.23 -9.66 -28.98
N ALA A 28 23.48 -10.96 -29.06
CA ALA A 28 24.60 -11.67 -28.41
C ALA A 28 25.96 -11.46 -29.13
N PRO A 29 27.08 -11.89 -28.51
CA PRO A 29 27.81 -13.02 -29.11
C PRO A 29 28.42 -14.04 -28.14
N ARG A 30 28.73 -15.22 -28.70
CA ARG A 30 29.33 -16.44 -28.11
C ARG A 30 30.87 -16.36 -28.02
N ARG A 31 31.50 -17.14 -27.11
CA ARG A 31 32.78 -17.88 -27.33
C ARG A 31 33.12 -18.93 -26.23
N ARG A 32 33.27 -20.19 -26.71
CA ARG A 32 34.12 -21.39 -26.39
C ARG A 32 34.67 -21.76 -24.97
N ALA A 33 34.37 -23.03 -24.57
CA ALA A 33 35.11 -24.17 -23.94
C ALA A 33 36.44 -23.95 -23.12
N ALA A 34 36.63 -24.39 -21.84
CA ALA A 34 36.75 -25.73 -21.16
C ALA A 34 38.20 -26.32 -21.13
N PRO A 35 38.64 -27.26 -20.24
CA PRO A 35 38.19 -27.76 -18.91
C PRO A 35 39.35 -27.91 -17.85
N VAL A 36 39.13 -28.51 -16.66
CA VAL A 36 40.00 -29.52 -15.97
C VAL A 36 39.43 -29.93 -14.59
N SER A 37 39.58 -31.22 -14.27
CA SER A 37 39.06 -32.03 -13.16
C SER A 37 39.88 -31.94 -11.85
N GLY A 38 39.23 -32.19 -10.70
CA GLY A 38 39.89 -32.38 -9.40
C GLY A 38 38.95 -32.90 -8.30
N ARG A 39 39.29 -34.06 -7.74
CA ARG A 39 38.57 -34.93 -6.78
C ARG A 39 38.48 -34.37 -5.33
N GLN A 40 37.44 -34.75 -4.58
CA GLN A 40 37.26 -34.67 -3.11
C GLN A 40 37.21 -36.13 -2.53
N PRO A 41 37.09 -36.49 -1.20
CA PRO A 41 36.86 -35.74 0.07
C PRO A 41 37.60 -36.38 1.32
N PRO A 42 37.10 -36.43 2.60
CA PRO A 42 36.29 -35.53 3.46
C PRO A 42 36.94 -35.21 4.86
N VAL A 43 36.50 -34.15 5.56
CA VAL A 43 36.33 -34.16 7.03
C VAL A 43 35.11 -33.32 7.43
N ALA A 44 34.19 -33.94 8.16
CA ALA A 44 32.99 -33.32 8.69
C ALA A 44 33.24 -32.88 10.14
N SER A 45 33.19 -31.58 10.39
CA SER A 45 33.03 -30.99 11.72
C SER A 45 31.66 -30.30 11.74
N THR A 46 30.71 -30.92 12.42
CA THR A 46 29.35 -30.41 12.61
C THR A 46 29.36 -29.24 13.59
N SER A 47 29.42 -28.02 13.06
CA SER A 47 29.14 -26.79 13.82
C SER A 47 27.62 -26.56 13.93
N PRO A 48 27.07 -26.25 15.12
CA PRO A 48 25.64 -25.97 15.32
C PRO A 48 25.11 -24.71 14.61
N GLY A 49 25.98 -23.94 13.93
CA GLY A 49 25.63 -22.66 13.29
C GLY A 49 24.98 -22.77 11.90
N ALA A 50 25.05 -23.94 11.24
CA ALA A 50 24.55 -24.09 9.88
C ALA A 50 23.01 -24.06 9.80
N THR A 51 22.31 -24.51 10.85
CA THR A 51 20.84 -24.58 10.88
C THR A 51 20.19 -23.22 11.06
N ARG A 52 20.89 -22.23 11.64
CA ARG A 52 20.39 -20.85 11.76
C ARG A 52 20.64 -20.04 10.48
N ALA A 53 21.68 -20.38 9.72
CA ALA A 53 22.03 -19.70 8.47
C ALA A 53 21.13 -20.12 7.29
N ALA A 54 20.72 -21.39 7.20
CA ALA A 54 19.90 -21.88 6.09
C ALA A 54 18.42 -21.39 6.14
N ASN A 55 17.89 -21.12 7.33
CA ASN A 55 16.57 -20.47 7.48
C ASN A 55 16.63 -18.95 7.26
N ALA A 56 17.82 -18.35 7.20
CA ALA A 56 17.98 -16.90 7.09
C ALA A 56 17.84 -16.37 5.66
N GLN A 57 17.89 -17.18 4.59
CA GLN A 57 17.69 -16.67 3.23
C GLN A 57 16.21 -16.51 2.82
N GLY A 58 15.28 -17.24 3.45
CA GLY A 58 13.87 -17.25 3.05
C GLY A 58 13.06 -16.03 3.53
N ASN A 59 13.50 -15.40 4.61
CA ASN A 59 12.80 -14.27 5.24
C ASN A 59 13.48 -12.91 5.01
N LEU A 60 14.61 -12.84 4.28
CA LEU A 60 15.26 -11.57 3.95
C LEU A 60 14.32 -10.66 3.17
N SER A 61 14.23 -9.41 3.61
CA SER A 61 13.57 -8.33 2.86
C SER A 61 14.07 -8.27 1.41
N GLY A 62 13.25 -7.77 0.50
CA GLY A 62 13.55 -7.71 -0.92
C GLY A 62 12.39 -8.18 -1.78
N ALA A 63 12.62 -8.22 -3.09
CA ALA A 63 11.60 -8.60 -4.07
C ALA A 63 11.05 -10.01 -3.84
N ALA A 64 11.92 -11.00 -3.58
CA ALA A 64 11.52 -12.38 -3.37
C ALA A 64 10.55 -12.52 -2.19
N TRP A 65 10.91 -11.92 -1.03
CA TRP A 65 10.03 -11.91 0.14
C TRP A 65 8.71 -11.19 -0.13
N TRP A 66 8.77 -10.04 -0.81
CA TRP A 66 7.58 -9.27 -1.14
C TRP A 66 6.59 -10.09 -1.99
N HIS A 67 7.08 -10.76 -3.04
CA HIS A 67 6.24 -11.59 -3.91
C HIS A 67 5.63 -12.78 -3.15
N ALA A 68 6.38 -13.40 -2.24
CA ALA A 68 5.90 -14.52 -1.44
C ALA A 68 4.89 -14.13 -0.36
N ASN A 69 4.99 -12.92 0.20
CA ASN A 69 4.28 -12.59 1.45
C ASN A 69 3.26 -11.46 1.36
N GLN A 70 3.40 -10.49 0.45
CA GLN A 70 2.61 -9.25 0.50
C GLN A 70 1.09 -9.48 0.42
N ALA A 71 0.66 -10.56 -0.26
CA ALA A 71 -0.74 -10.91 -0.42
C ALA A 71 -1.43 -11.26 0.91
N ARG A 72 -0.67 -11.60 1.96
CA ARG A 72 -1.17 -11.87 3.32
C ARG A 72 -1.59 -10.60 4.06
N TYR A 73 -1.21 -9.43 3.55
CA TYR A 73 -1.45 -8.13 4.20
C TYR A 73 -2.22 -7.18 3.27
N PRO A 74 -3.44 -7.54 2.81
CA PRO A 74 -4.22 -6.70 1.92
C PRO A 74 -4.74 -5.45 2.64
N ASN A 75 -4.89 -4.34 1.92
CA ASN A 75 -5.74 -3.24 2.37
C ASN A 75 -7.21 -3.63 2.21
N SER A 76 -8.06 -3.07 3.06
CA SER A 76 -9.51 -3.22 2.91
C SER A 76 -10.09 -2.17 1.95
N GLN A 77 -11.21 -2.54 1.32
CA GLN A 77 -12.14 -1.65 0.64
C GLN A 77 -13.54 -1.68 1.28
N SER A 78 -13.71 -2.46 2.35
CA SER A 78 -14.97 -2.59 3.05
C SER A 78 -15.15 -1.44 4.03
N VAL A 79 -16.32 -0.80 3.98
CA VAL A 79 -16.72 0.22 4.96
C VAL A 79 -16.87 -0.41 6.35
N ASP A 80 -17.18 -1.72 6.43
CA ASP A 80 -17.32 -2.43 7.70
C ASP A 80 -16.01 -2.54 8.48
N ASP A 81 -14.87 -2.48 7.79
CA ASP A 81 -13.54 -2.56 8.42
C ASP A 81 -13.07 -1.21 9.00
N LEU A 82 -13.83 -0.14 8.80
CA LEU A 82 -13.56 1.15 9.44
C LEU A 82 -13.76 1.05 10.96
N GLU A 83 -13.09 1.93 11.69
CA GLU A 83 -13.15 2.01 13.13
C GLU A 83 -14.38 2.80 13.59
N SER A 84 -15.00 2.40 14.71
CA SER A 84 -16.06 3.21 15.32
C SER A 84 -15.48 4.44 16.02
N PRO A 85 -16.19 5.58 16.04
CA PRO A 85 -17.53 5.81 15.47
C PRO A 85 -17.49 6.26 13.99
N PHE A 86 -16.32 6.31 13.35
CA PHE A 86 -16.18 6.82 11.98
C PHE A 86 -16.90 5.92 10.96
N ARG A 87 -16.89 4.60 11.16
CA ARG A 87 -17.61 3.64 10.33
C ARG A 87 -19.10 3.99 10.20
N GLU A 88 -19.77 4.23 11.31
CA GLU A 88 -21.21 4.52 11.34
C GLU A 88 -21.50 5.85 10.62
N LYS A 89 -20.65 6.86 10.83
CA LYS A 89 -20.72 8.15 10.14
C LYS A 89 -20.54 8.02 8.63
N ALA A 90 -19.53 7.26 8.19
CA ALA A 90 -19.26 6.99 6.79
C ALA A 90 -20.43 6.23 6.13
N LYS A 91 -20.99 5.21 6.79
CA LYS A 91 -22.17 4.49 6.31
C LYS A 91 -23.37 5.41 6.08
N ARG A 92 -23.67 6.28 7.06
CA ARG A 92 -24.78 7.26 6.94
C ARG A 92 -24.57 8.23 5.78
N PHE A 93 -23.35 8.77 5.64
CA PHE A 93 -23.03 9.67 4.53
C PHE A 93 -23.17 8.99 3.17
N ILE A 94 -22.59 7.80 3.01
CA ILE A 94 -22.68 7.02 1.76
C ILE A 94 -24.13 6.66 1.44
N ALA A 95 -24.93 6.31 2.44
CA ALA A 95 -26.35 6.04 2.26
C ALA A 95 -27.12 7.27 1.75
N ALA A 96 -26.86 8.44 2.33
CA ALA A 96 -27.49 9.70 1.90
C ALA A 96 -27.12 10.08 0.46
N LEU A 97 -25.85 9.90 0.08
CA LEU A 97 -25.40 10.11 -1.30
C LEU A 97 -26.12 9.17 -2.29
N ARG A 98 -26.19 7.88 -1.96
CA ARG A 98 -26.86 6.88 -2.81
C ARG A 98 -28.36 7.12 -2.93
N ALA A 99 -29.01 7.51 -1.83
CA ALA A 99 -30.43 7.86 -1.83
C ALA A 99 -30.73 9.08 -2.71
N ALA A 100 -29.77 10.01 -2.83
CA ALA A 100 -29.85 11.17 -3.72
C ALA A 100 -29.51 10.87 -5.18
N GLY A 101 -29.23 9.60 -5.54
CA GLY A 101 -28.90 9.19 -6.90
C GLY A 101 -27.41 9.30 -7.26
N ALA A 102 -26.51 9.55 -6.31
CA ALA A 102 -25.08 9.54 -6.57
C ALA A 102 -24.50 8.12 -6.61
N ASN A 103 -23.54 7.89 -7.51
CA ASN A 103 -22.68 6.72 -7.47
C ASN A 103 -21.55 6.94 -6.46
N VAL A 104 -21.28 5.94 -5.63
CA VAL A 104 -20.18 5.96 -4.65
C VAL A 104 -19.36 4.69 -4.79
N ARG A 105 -18.11 4.85 -5.23
CA ARG A 105 -17.13 3.77 -5.36
C ARG A 105 -16.03 3.92 -4.30
N VAL A 106 -15.98 2.98 -3.37
CA VAL A 106 -14.91 2.91 -2.35
C VAL A 106 -13.69 2.22 -2.93
N SER A 107 -12.52 2.85 -2.84
CA SER A 107 -11.25 2.32 -3.34
C SER A 107 -10.30 1.89 -2.23
N ALA A 108 -10.44 2.43 -1.02
CA ALA A 108 -9.68 2.01 0.16
C ALA A 108 -10.36 2.43 1.47
N THR A 109 -10.24 1.60 2.50
CA THR A 109 -10.64 1.90 3.88
C THR A 109 -9.47 1.62 4.82
N ARG A 110 -9.51 0.53 5.60
CA ARG A 110 -8.47 0.21 6.57
C ARG A 110 -7.22 -0.35 5.89
N ARG A 111 -6.09 0.31 6.12
CA ARG A 111 -4.76 -0.18 5.74
C ARG A 111 -4.29 -1.20 6.77
N ASN A 112 -3.87 -2.37 6.31
CA ASN A 112 -3.29 -3.39 7.18
C ASN A 112 -2.04 -2.82 7.88
N ARG A 113 -1.95 -2.99 9.21
CA ARG A 113 -0.86 -2.44 10.03
C ARG A 113 0.51 -3.00 9.64
N ILE A 114 0.58 -4.29 9.32
CA ILE A 114 1.80 -4.94 8.82
C ILE A 114 2.17 -4.36 7.45
N ARG A 115 1.21 -4.18 6.54
CA ARG A 115 1.49 -3.54 5.25
C ARG A 115 2.05 -2.12 5.42
N ALA A 116 1.46 -1.32 6.30
CA ALA A 116 1.96 0.03 6.59
C ALA A 116 3.38 0.01 7.17
N HIS A 117 3.65 -0.92 8.08
CA HIS A 117 4.97 -1.14 8.65
C HIS A 117 6.00 -1.47 7.55
N LEU A 118 5.70 -2.45 6.70
CA LEU A 118 6.57 -2.87 5.59
C LEU A 118 6.88 -1.70 4.65
N MET A 119 5.87 -0.92 4.25
CA MET A 119 6.06 0.26 3.40
C MET A 119 6.93 1.34 4.09
N HIS A 120 6.68 1.61 5.38
CA HIS A 120 7.42 2.63 6.12
C HIS A 120 8.90 2.28 6.26
N TYR A 121 9.20 1.06 6.69
CA TYR A 121 10.57 0.66 6.95
C TYR A 121 11.34 0.31 5.67
N SER A 122 10.68 -0.17 4.60
CA SER A 122 11.34 -0.30 3.30
C SER A 122 11.87 1.07 2.82
N TRP A 123 11.07 2.13 2.96
CA TRP A 123 11.51 3.48 2.64
C TRP A 123 12.66 3.93 3.54
N ARG A 124 12.51 3.81 4.86
CA ARG A 124 13.52 4.31 5.80
C ARG A 124 14.86 3.59 5.65
N VAL A 125 14.86 2.27 5.52
CA VAL A 125 16.09 1.49 5.30
C VAL A 125 16.72 1.87 3.96
N ALA A 126 15.96 1.89 2.86
CA ALA A 126 16.48 2.27 1.54
C ALA A 126 17.14 3.67 1.54
N LYS A 127 16.53 4.62 2.25
CA LYS A 127 17.04 6.00 2.40
C LYS A 127 18.13 6.15 3.47
N GLY A 128 18.49 5.10 4.20
CA GLY A 128 19.49 5.16 5.28
C GLY A 128 19.04 5.98 6.48
N GLN A 129 17.73 6.12 6.69
CA GLN A 129 17.13 6.85 7.82
C GLN A 129 16.92 5.98 9.06
N ILE A 130 17.26 4.70 8.96
CA ILE A 130 17.27 3.72 10.06
C ILE A 130 18.23 2.59 9.68
N ALA A 131 18.97 2.05 10.65
CA ALA A 131 19.77 0.86 10.41
C ALA A 131 18.84 -0.36 10.23
N PRO A 132 19.20 -1.34 9.38
CA PRO A 132 18.40 -2.56 9.21
C PRO A 132 18.15 -3.33 10.52
N THR A 133 19.12 -3.30 11.44
CA THR A 133 19.04 -3.92 12.78
C THR A 133 18.09 -3.19 13.73
N ASP A 134 17.80 -1.93 13.48
CA ASP A 134 16.98 -1.08 14.36
C ASP A 134 15.51 -1.06 13.94
N VAL A 135 15.16 -1.77 12.86
CA VAL A 135 13.76 -1.92 12.46
C VAL A 135 13.05 -2.80 13.48
N SER A 136 12.12 -2.21 14.23
CA SER A 136 11.30 -2.95 15.19
C SER A 136 10.53 -4.07 14.50
N ALA A 137 10.54 -5.27 15.08
CA ALA A 137 9.69 -6.35 14.59
C ALA A 137 8.20 -5.99 14.73
N ILE A 138 7.36 -6.61 13.90
CA ILE A 138 5.90 -6.53 14.02
C ILE A 138 5.30 -7.93 14.05
N ASP A 139 4.44 -8.17 15.03
CA ASP A 139 3.81 -9.47 15.23
C ASP A 139 3.05 -9.92 13.99
N GLY A 140 3.17 -11.21 13.66
CA GLY A 140 2.55 -11.81 12.48
C GLY A 140 3.30 -11.55 11.17
N CYS A 141 4.48 -10.93 11.19
CA CYS A 141 5.32 -10.72 10.01
C CYS A 141 6.78 -11.14 10.25
N ASP A 142 7.15 -12.33 9.76
CA ASP A 142 8.55 -12.76 9.72
C ASP A 142 9.26 -12.14 8.50
N ILE A 143 9.99 -11.06 8.75
CA ILE A 143 10.86 -10.39 7.76
C ILE A 143 12.18 -9.99 8.42
N GLN A 144 13.28 -10.29 7.75
CA GLN A 144 14.63 -9.92 8.19
C GLN A 144 15.15 -8.75 7.33
N TRP A 145 15.33 -7.60 7.95
CA TRP A 145 15.82 -6.39 7.27
C TRP A 145 17.34 -6.37 7.11
N ASP A 146 18.07 -6.96 8.07
CA ASP A 146 19.53 -7.02 8.04
C ASP A 146 20.03 -8.22 7.25
N HIS A 147 20.70 -7.94 6.13
CA HIS A 147 21.33 -8.93 5.26
C HIS A 147 22.77 -9.28 5.70
N GLY A 148 23.22 -8.79 6.85
CA GLY A 148 24.62 -8.86 7.30
C GLY A 148 25.56 -7.93 6.52
N ASP A 149 25.00 -7.15 5.59
CA ASP A 149 25.67 -6.17 4.76
C ASP A 149 24.71 -4.99 4.52
N LEU A 150 25.17 -3.79 4.84
CA LEU A 150 24.33 -2.59 4.76
C LEU A 150 23.93 -2.28 3.31
N THR A 151 24.81 -2.48 2.34
CA THR A 151 24.54 -2.21 0.92
C THR A 151 23.45 -3.15 0.40
N LYS A 152 23.54 -4.45 0.71
CA LYS A 152 22.50 -5.44 0.36
C LYS A 152 21.16 -5.14 1.02
N SER A 153 21.18 -4.80 2.31
CA SER A 153 19.96 -4.45 3.06
C SER A 153 19.24 -3.24 2.45
N ARG A 154 19.98 -2.21 2.07
CA ARG A 154 19.43 -1.01 1.42
C ARG A 154 18.91 -1.30 0.02
N ALA A 155 19.63 -2.12 -0.76
CA ALA A 155 19.20 -2.53 -2.10
C ALA A 155 17.89 -3.31 -2.06
N ALA A 156 17.79 -4.31 -1.19
CA ALA A 156 16.58 -5.09 -0.96
C ALA A 156 15.39 -4.22 -0.51
N ALA A 157 15.60 -3.31 0.43
CA ALA A 157 14.57 -2.37 0.84
C ALA A 157 14.12 -1.45 -0.32
N ALA A 158 15.05 -1.04 -1.20
CA ALA A 158 14.72 -0.25 -2.39
C ALA A 158 13.90 -1.03 -3.42
N GLU A 159 14.12 -2.35 -3.57
CA GLU A 159 13.26 -3.21 -4.39
C GLU A 159 11.82 -3.20 -3.87
N MET A 160 11.64 -3.33 -2.55
CA MET A 160 10.32 -3.26 -1.92
C MET A 160 9.69 -1.88 -2.08
N VAL A 161 10.46 -0.79 -1.98
CA VAL A 161 9.98 0.58 -2.28
C VAL A 161 9.41 0.67 -3.70
N ARG A 162 10.10 0.08 -4.69
CA ARG A 162 9.65 0.03 -6.08
C ARG A 162 8.38 -0.81 -6.24
N LEU A 163 8.33 -1.99 -5.62
CA LEU A 163 7.18 -2.91 -5.69
C LEU A 163 5.93 -2.37 -4.99
N PHE A 164 6.11 -1.62 -3.89
CA PHE A 164 5.03 -0.89 -3.24
C PHE A 164 4.69 0.44 -3.93
N HIS A 165 5.41 0.83 -4.98
CA HIS A 165 5.24 2.09 -5.72
C HIS A 165 5.28 3.32 -4.79
N ILE A 166 6.22 3.35 -3.84
CA ILE A 166 6.32 4.41 -2.84
C ILE A 166 7.10 5.60 -3.41
N VAL A 167 6.41 6.74 -3.51
CA VAL A 167 6.99 8.02 -3.99
C VAL A 167 7.36 8.97 -2.84
N PHE A 168 6.62 8.90 -1.73
CA PHE A 168 6.83 9.71 -0.52
C PHE A 168 6.87 8.80 0.71
N LYS A 169 7.56 9.24 1.77
CA LYS A 169 7.68 8.48 3.02
C LYS A 169 6.29 8.08 3.55
N PRO A 170 5.99 6.78 3.68
CA PRO A 170 4.73 6.32 4.26
C PRO A 170 4.65 6.71 5.74
N SER A 171 3.50 7.23 6.18
CA SER A 171 3.25 7.56 7.59
C SER A 171 2.68 6.35 8.34
N LEU A 172 3.19 6.09 9.55
CA LEU A 172 2.62 5.12 10.50
C LEU A 172 1.45 5.68 11.32
N THR A 173 1.20 6.99 11.24
CA THR A 173 0.09 7.67 11.93
C THR A 173 -1.05 8.03 10.98
N SER A 174 -1.10 7.43 9.79
CA SER A 174 -2.16 7.67 8.81
C SER A 174 -3.53 7.21 9.31
N ASN A 175 -4.58 8.01 9.04
CA ASN A 175 -5.96 7.66 9.36
C ASN A 175 -6.42 6.33 8.73
N HIS A 176 -5.89 5.93 7.57
CA HIS A 176 -6.19 4.62 6.99
C HIS A 176 -5.71 3.47 7.89
N ILE A 177 -4.61 3.63 8.63
CA ILE A 177 -4.10 2.63 9.57
C ILE A 177 -5.00 2.55 10.81
N ALA A 178 -5.48 3.71 11.27
CA ALA A 178 -6.43 3.81 12.37
C ALA A 178 -7.85 3.37 11.99
N GLY A 179 -8.16 3.19 10.70
CA GLY A 179 -9.51 2.87 10.23
C GLY A 179 -10.46 4.08 10.23
N THR A 180 -9.93 5.30 10.28
CA THR A 180 -10.67 6.56 10.37
C THR A 180 -10.61 7.38 9.08
N ALA A 181 -10.23 6.75 7.96
CA ALA A 181 -10.26 7.33 6.62
C ALA A 181 -10.81 6.36 5.58
N ILE A 182 -11.39 6.94 4.53
CA ILE A 182 -11.95 6.25 3.38
C ILE A 182 -11.59 7.03 2.11
N ASP A 183 -11.07 6.31 1.13
CA ASP A 183 -10.91 6.80 -0.23
C ASP A 183 -12.13 6.38 -1.04
N MET A 184 -12.85 7.35 -1.58
CA MET A 184 -14.01 7.09 -2.42
C MET A 184 -14.13 8.10 -3.56
N THR A 185 -14.56 7.59 -4.72
CA THR A 185 -14.99 8.40 -5.85
C THR A 185 -16.50 8.55 -5.80
N ILE A 186 -16.97 9.79 -5.85
CA ILE A 186 -18.40 10.13 -5.87
C ILE A 186 -18.70 10.80 -7.21
N SER A 187 -19.75 10.36 -7.90
CA SER A 187 -20.19 10.97 -9.15
C SER A 187 -21.72 11.02 -9.23
N PHE A 188 -22.23 12.03 -9.91
CA PHE A 188 -23.64 12.24 -10.21
C PHE A 188 -23.76 13.20 -11.40
N SER A 189 -24.93 13.25 -12.01
CA SER A 189 -25.23 14.15 -13.13
C SER A 189 -26.20 15.25 -12.70
N GLY A 190 -26.03 16.45 -13.25
CA GLY A 190 -26.89 17.59 -12.94
C GLY A 190 -26.82 18.01 -11.47
N THR A 191 -27.98 18.35 -10.91
CA THR A 191 -28.12 18.69 -9.49
C THR A 191 -28.84 17.57 -8.76
N ILE A 192 -28.28 17.12 -7.64
CA ILE A 192 -28.92 16.17 -6.73
C ILE A 192 -29.40 16.88 -5.46
N THR A 193 -30.38 16.31 -4.78
CA THR A 193 -30.85 16.77 -3.47
C THR A 193 -30.44 15.73 -2.43
N VAL A 194 -29.51 16.09 -1.56
CA VAL A 194 -28.91 15.19 -0.55
C VAL A 194 -29.35 15.63 0.84
N ALA A 195 -29.73 14.68 1.69
CA ALA A 195 -29.95 14.96 3.11
C ALA A 195 -28.61 15.17 3.83
N ASP A 196 -28.45 16.26 4.55
CA ASP A 196 -27.32 16.49 5.44
C ASP A 196 -27.44 15.67 6.75
N GLY A 197 -26.43 15.75 7.62
CA GLY A 197 -26.34 14.99 8.86
C GLY A 197 -27.46 15.27 9.87
N SER A 198 -28.21 16.38 9.69
CA SER A 198 -29.41 16.76 10.46
C SER A 198 -30.72 16.33 9.79
N GLY A 199 -30.66 15.80 8.57
CA GLY A 199 -31.82 15.42 7.75
C GLY A 199 -32.33 16.52 6.83
N LYS A 200 -31.71 17.70 6.81
CA LYS A 200 -32.12 18.80 5.93
C LYS A 200 -31.69 18.52 4.49
N SER A 201 -32.59 18.75 3.55
CA SER A 201 -32.30 18.61 2.12
C SER A 201 -31.42 19.76 1.60
N VAL A 202 -30.32 19.42 0.93
CA VAL A 202 -29.36 20.35 0.33
C VAL A 202 -29.23 20.04 -1.16
N ARG A 203 -29.36 21.07 -2.01
CA ARG A 203 -29.14 20.97 -3.46
C ARG A 203 -27.65 21.06 -3.76
N VAL A 204 -27.11 20.07 -4.46
CA VAL A 204 -25.69 19.93 -4.76
C VAL A 204 -25.49 19.76 -6.26
N GLY A 205 -24.81 20.73 -6.89
CA GLY A 205 -24.52 20.73 -8.33
C GLY A 205 -23.10 20.30 -8.70
N SER A 206 -22.23 20.02 -7.71
CA SER A 206 -20.85 19.61 -7.94
C SER A 206 -20.30 18.79 -6.77
N VAL A 207 -19.31 17.93 -7.01
CA VAL A 207 -18.69 17.10 -5.96
C VAL A 207 -18.08 17.96 -4.85
N ALA A 208 -17.51 19.12 -5.18
CA ALA A 208 -16.95 20.04 -4.18
C ALA A 208 -18.01 20.55 -3.18
N ALA A 209 -19.25 20.74 -3.62
CA ALA A 209 -20.36 21.12 -2.75
C ALA A 209 -20.80 20.01 -1.78
N LEU A 210 -20.30 18.78 -1.92
CA LEU A 210 -20.49 17.72 -0.91
C LEU A 210 -19.62 17.88 0.32
N ASN A 211 -18.57 18.72 0.30
CA ASN A 211 -17.68 18.90 1.45
C ASN A 211 -18.43 19.29 2.74
N PRO A 212 -19.29 20.35 2.75
CA PRO A 212 -20.09 20.68 3.94
C PRO A 212 -21.11 19.59 4.28
N VAL A 213 -21.64 18.86 3.29
CA VAL A 213 -22.56 17.74 3.52
C VAL A 213 -21.83 16.60 4.25
N GLY A 214 -20.67 16.15 3.78
CA GLY A 214 -19.86 15.15 4.47
C GLY A 214 -19.46 15.60 5.87
N ALA A 215 -19.05 16.86 6.04
CA ALA A 215 -18.70 17.42 7.34
C ALA A 215 -19.86 17.34 8.35
N SER A 216 -21.11 17.54 7.90
CA SER A 216 -22.30 17.40 8.76
C SER A 216 -22.53 15.96 9.26
N TYR A 217 -21.99 14.94 8.57
CA TYR A 217 -21.96 13.55 9.04
C TYR A 217 -20.72 13.25 9.90
N GLY A 218 -19.78 14.19 10.03
CA GLY A 218 -18.47 13.94 10.64
C GLY A 218 -17.50 13.17 9.72
N VAL A 219 -17.66 13.32 8.41
CA VAL A 219 -16.79 12.75 7.36
C VAL A 219 -16.18 13.90 6.57
N LEU A 220 -14.97 14.30 6.92
CA LEU A 220 -14.34 15.53 6.46
C LEU A 220 -13.50 15.28 5.21
N LYS A 221 -13.60 16.17 4.21
CA LYS A 221 -12.84 16.10 2.97
C LYS A 221 -11.42 16.65 3.16
N LEU A 222 -10.41 15.92 2.69
CA LEU A 222 -9.09 16.50 2.39
C LEU A 222 -9.10 17.05 0.95
N ALA A 223 -9.02 18.36 0.77
CA ALA A 223 -9.17 18.99 -0.55
C ALA A 223 -8.00 18.69 -1.51
N SER A 224 -6.78 18.55 -0.98
CA SER A 224 -5.57 18.27 -1.77
C SER A 224 -5.47 16.82 -2.26
N ASP A 225 -6.27 15.91 -1.70
CA ASP A 225 -6.35 14.51 -2.10
C ASP A 225 -7.81 14.16 -2.46
N PRO A 226 -8.23 14.36 -3.73
CA PRO A 226 -9.63 14.26 -4.14
C PRO A 226 -10.41 13.00 -3.70
N PRO A 227 -9.86 11.77 -3.66
CA PRO A 227 -10.58 10.62 -3.13
C PRO A 227 -10.73 10.61 -1.60
N HIS A 228 -9.87 11.31 -0.85
CA HIS A 228 -9.71 11.09 0.59
C HIS A 228 -10.74 11.81 1.46
N TRP A 229 -11.37 11.06 2.37
CA TRP A 229 -12.23 11.57 3.44
C TRP A 229 -11.85 10.92 4.77
N SER A 230 -11.90 11.66 5.87
CA SER A 230 -11.49 11.14 7.18
C SER A 230 -12.25 11.75 8.35
N ALA A 231 -12.04 11.20 9.54
CA ALA A 231 -12.66 11.71 10.77
C ALA A 231 -12.16 13.11 11.18
N ASN A 232 -11.04 13.58 10.63
CA ASN A 232 -10.43 14.86 10.98
C ASN A 232 -10.01 15.72 9.78
N GLY A 233 -10.25 15.27 8.54
CA GLY A 233 -9.95 16.04 7.32
C GLY A 233 -8.49 16.00 6.89
N HIS A 234 -7.68 15.13 7.51
CA HIS A 234 -6.27 14.88 7.19
C HIS A 234 -6.04 13.45 6.70
#